data_AF-A0A497EDT4-F1
#
_entry.id   AF-A0A497EDT4-F1
#
_cell.length_a   1.000
_cell.length_b   1.000
_cell.length_c   1.000
_cell.angle_alpha   90.00
_cell.angle_beta   90.00
_cell.angle_gamma   90.00
#
_symmetry.space_group_name_H-M   'P 1'
#
loop_
_entity.id
_entity.type
_entity.pdbx_description
1 polymer ?
#
loop_
_entity_poly.entity_id
_entity_poly.type
_entity_poly.pdbx_seq_one_letter_code
_entity_poly.pdbx_strand_id
1 'polypeptide(L)'
;MGQMLSSFEKSGSRFDVMLDVAMQTLANDPELKLCEGLRLIEATRTAVAKHSPASLDIFESRVLPQMRETLMHRFGMVTCPGCDIH
;
A
#
# COMPACT_ATOMS: atom_id res chain seq x y z
N MET A 1 -18.48 -10.01 1.68
CA MET A 1 -17.54 -9.02 1.09
C MET A 1 -16.14 -9.57 1.29
N GLY A 2 -15.46 -10.05 0.25
CA GLY A 2 -14.22 -10.81 0.42
C GLY A 2 -13.42 -11.06 -0.86
N GLN A 3 -13.28 -10.04 -1.72
CA GLN A 3 -12.63 -10.21 -3.04
C GLN A 3 -11.44 -9.27 -3.30
N MET A 4 -10.91 -8.55 -2.32
CA MET A 4 -9.90 -7.50 -2.61
C MET A 4 -8.42 -7.96 -2.51
N LEU A 5 -8.13 -9.19 -2.09
CA LEU A 5 -6.75 -9.68 -1.91
C LEU A 5 -6.32 -10.78 -2.91
N SER A 6 -7.09 -11.05 -3.97
CA SER A 6 -6.82 -12.19 -4.86
C SER A 6 -5.64 -12.00 -5.84
N SER A 7 -4.96 -10.85 -5.87
CA SER A 7 -3.85 -10.62 -6.81
C SER A 7 -2.47 -11.03 -6.30
N PHE A 8 -2.35 -11.51 -5.06
CA PHE A 8 -1.14 -12.17 -4.55
C PHE A 8 -1.45 -13.66 -4.34
N GLU A 9 -1.62 -14.39 -5.45
CA GLU A 9 -1.72 -15.84 -5.37
C GLU A 9 -0.41 -16.43 -4.85
N LYS A 10 -0.47 -16.93 -3.60
CA LYS A 10 0.36 -18.00 -3.02
C LYS A 10 1.82 -17.99 -3.45
N SER A 11 2.59 -17.02 -2.99
CA SER A 11 4.00 -17.25 -2.69
C SER A 11 4.15 -17.26 -1.18
N GLY A 12 4.68 -18.32 -0.58
CA GLY A 12 4.96 -18.37 0.86
C GLY A 12 6.11 -17.44 1.26
N SER A 13 6.20 -16.24 0.67
CA SER A 13 7.30 -15.32 0.83
C SER A 13 7.02 -14.39 2.01
N ARG A 14 8.06 -14.05 2.77
CA ARG A 14 7.97 -13.08 3.88
C ARG A 14 7.47 -11.70 3.41
N PHE A 15 7.49 -11.43 2.10
CA PHE A 15 6.99 -10.18 1.52
C PHE A 15 5.48 -10.10 1.53
N ASP A 16 4.78 -11.21 1.30
CA ASP A 16 3.31 -11.24 1.25
C ASP A 16 2.75 -10.91 2.63
N VAL A 17 3.39 -11.44 3.69
CA VAL A 17 3.05 -11.10 5.08
C VAL A 17 3.34 -9.64 5.41
N MET A 18 4.51 -9.12 5.01
CA MET A 18 4.86 -7.71 5.22
C MET A 18 3.85 -6.78 4.55
N LEU A 19 3.44 -7.10 3.31
CA LEU A 19 2.50 -6.29 2.56
C LEU A 19 1.08 -6.36 3.14
N ASP A 20 0.62 -7.55 3.51
CA ASP A 20 -0.68 -7.74 4.16
C ASP A 20 -0.76 -6.96 5.48
N VAL A 21 0.27 -7.06 6.33
CA VAL A 21 0.34 -6.28 7.57
C VAL A 21 0.34 -4.78 7.28
N ALA A 22 1.15 -4.31 6.33
CA ALA A 22 1.17 -2.88 5.97
C ALA A 22 -0.20 -2.38 5.49
N MET A 23 -0.88 -3.15 4.64
CA MET A 23 -2.23 -2.84 4.17
C MET A 23 -3.25 -2.80 5.31
N GLN A 24 -3.20 -3.79 6.22
CA GLN A 24 -4.09 -3.83 7.37
C GLN A 24 -3.85 -2.68 8.34
N THR A 25 -2.58 -2.29 8.58
CA THR A 25 -2.24 -1.12 9.38
C THR A 25 -2.80 0.16 8.75
N LEU A 26 -2.60 0.36 7.44
CA LEU A 26 -3.15 1.53 6.74
C LEU A 26 -4.68 1.59 6.87
N ALA A 27 -5.37 0.47 6.69
CA ALA A 27 -6.83 0.41 6.72
C ALA A 27 -7.43 0.56 8.13
N ASN A 28 -6.82 -0.07 9.14
CA ASN A 28 -7.54 -0.38 10.38
C ASN A 28 -6.92 0.20 11.66
N ASP A 29 -5.64 0.59 11.69
CA ASP A 29 -4.98 1.03 12.93
C ASP A 29 -5.46 2.42 13.37
N PRO A 30 -6.38 2.57 14.35
CA PRO A 30 -7.06 3.83 14.65
C PRO A 30 -6.11 4.93 15.13
N GLU A 31 -4.93 4.60 15.64
CA GLU A 31 -3.95 5.57 16.16
C GLU A 31 -2.98 6.07 15.08
N LEU A 32 -2.94 5.40 13.91
CA LEU A 32 -2.09 5.79 12.80
C LEU A 32 -2.41 7.21 12.33
N LYS A 33 -1.38 8.05 12.26
CA LYS A 33 -1.45 9.39 11.66
C LYS A 33 -1.14 9.35 10.18
N LEU A 34 -1.63 10.34 9.42
CA LEU A 34 -1.38 10.43 7.98
C LEU A 34 0.11 10.38 7.63
N CYS A 35 0.94 11.14 8.35
CA CYS A 35 2.38 11.17 8.13
C CYS A 35 3.08 9.85 8.49
N GLU A 36 2.50 9.04 9.38
CA GLU A 36 2.98 7.70 9.70
C GLU A 36 2.59 6.72 8.60
N GLY A 37 1.36 6.83 8.07
CA GLY A 37 0.91 6.07 6.90
C GLY A 37 1.77 6.32 5.66
N LEU A 38 2.09 7.58 5.35
CA LEU A 38 3.00 7.92 4.24
C LEU A 38 4.40 7.32 4.43
N ARG A 39 4.93 7.36 5.66
CA ARG A 39 6.22 6.75 6.00
C ARG A 39 6.18 5.22 5.89
N LEU A 40 5.07 4.60 6.28
CA LEU A 40 4.86 3.16 6.12
C LEU A 40 4.88 2.76 4.64
N ILE A 41 4.18 3.51 3.78
CA ILE A 41 4.18 3.29 2.33
C ILE A 41 5.61 3.33 1.76
N GLU A 42 6.39 4.36 2.12
CA GLU A 42 7.78 4.48 1.64
C GLU A 42 8.69 3.37 2.20
N ALA A 43 8.49 2.98 3.46
CA ALA A 43 9.22 1.87 4.06
C ALA A 43 8.92 0.54 3.35
N THR A 44 7.65 0.27 3.02
CA THR A 44 7.25 -0.91 2.26
C THR A 44 7.89 -0.90 0.86
N ARG A 45 7.85 0.23 0.15
CA ARG A 45 8.51 0.38 -1.16
C ARG A 45 10.01 0.10 -1.08
N THR A 46 10.68 0.68 -0.09
CA THR A 46 12.13 0.49 0.15
C THR A 46 12.44 -0.98 0.45
N ALA A 47 11.62 -1.65 1.25
CA ALA A 47 11.79 -3.06 1.55
C ALA A 47 11.62 -3.94 0.29
N VAL A 48 10.64 -3.64 -0.57
CA VAL A 48 10.45 -4.32 -1.85
C VAL A 48 11.66 -4.13 -2.75
N ALA A 49 12.12 -2.90 -2.93
CA ALA A 49 13.30 -2.60 -3.76
C ALA A 49 14.55 -3.35 -3.27
N LYS A 50 14.74 -3.45 -1.95
CA LYS A 50 15.91 -4.10 -1.34
C LYS A 50 15.86 -5.62 -1.44
N HIS A 51 14.70 -6.22 -1.26
CA HIS A 51 14.60 -7.65 -1.03
C HIS A 51 13.98 -8.43 -2.18
N SER A 52 13.20 -7.77 -3.04
CA SER A 52 12.61 -8.35 -4.24
C SER A 52 12.61 -7.32 -5.37
N PRO A 53 13.79 -6.90 -5.86
CA PRO A 53 13.92 -5.85 -6.88
C PRO A 53 13.17 -6.21 -8.18
N ALA A 54 13.10 -7.50 -8.52
CA ALA A 54 12.34 -7.98 -9.68
C ALA A 54 10.82 -7.74 -9.57
N SER A 55 10.30 -7.51 -8.36
CA SER A 55 8.88 -7.25 -8.11
C SER A 55 8.58 -5.74 -7.96
N LEU A 56 9.59 -4.87 -8.02
CA LEU A 56 9.43 -3.44 -7.75
C LEU A 56 8.48 -2.77 -8.75
N ASP A 57 8.61 -3.06 -10.04
CA ASP A 57 7.75 -2.48 -11.07
C ASP A 57 6.27 -2.88 -10.89
N ILE A 58 6.04 -4.13 -10.47
CA ILE A 58 4.69 -4.64 -10.17
C ILE A 58 4.13 -3.96 -8.91
N PHE A 59 4.98 -3.80 -7.89
CA PHE A 59 4.60 -3.09 -6.68
C PHE A 59 4.24 -1.63 -6.97
N GLU A 60 5.06 -0.90 -7.74
CA GLU A 60 4.82 0.50 -8.06
C GLU A 60 3.56 0.71 -8.93
N SER A 61 3.28 -0.21 -9.85
CA SER A 61 2.13 -0.11 -10.75
C SER A 61 0.81 -0.58 -10.14
N ARG A 62 0.83 -1.55 -9.22
CA ARG A 62 -0.41 -2.17 -8.69
C ARG A 62 -0.64 -1.90 -7.21
N VAL A 63 0.39 -2.04 -6.39
CA VAL A 63 0.25 -2.05 -4.92
C VAL A 63 0.36 -0.65 -4.34
N LEU A 64 1.35 0.13 -4.78
CA LEU A 64 1.56 1.48 -4.30
C LEU A 64 0.33 2.39 -4.48
N PRO A 65 -0.40 2.36 -5.62
CA PRO A 65 -1.65 3.11 -5.76
C PRO A 65 -2.71 2.66 -4.75
N GLN A 66 -2.86 1.36 -4.51
CA GLN A 66 -3.84 0.81 -3.55
C GLN A 66 -3.51 1.21 -2.12
N MET A 67 -2.24 1.20 -1.73
CA MET A 67 -1.81 1.67 -0.41
C MET A 67 -2.13 3.15 -0.22
N ARG A 68 -1.88 3.97 -1.24
CA ARG A 68 -2.20 5.41 -1.23
C ARG A 68 -3.71 5.65 -1.14
N GLU A 69 -4.49 4.96 -1.96
CA GLU A 69 -5.95 5.05 -1.96
C GLU A 69 -6.53 4.64 -0.60
N THR A 70 -6.04 3.54 -0.01
CA THR A 70 -6.44 3.08 1.32
C THR A 70 -6.19 4.15 2.38
N LEU A 71 -4.98 4.73 2.37
CA LEU A 71 -4.61 5.80 3.29
C LEU A 71 -5.49 7.05 3.08
N MET A 72 -5.63 7.49 1.83
CA MET A 72 -6.36 8.69 1.48
C MET A 72 -7.85 8.58 1.81
N HIS A 73 -8.48 7.46 1.43
CA HIS A 73 -9.87 7.15 1.77
C HIS A 73 -10.09 7.21 3.28
N ARG A 74 -9.17 6.63 4.06
CA ARG A 74 -9.25 6.61 5.52
C ARG A 74 -9.18 8.01 6.14
N PHE A 75 -8.38 8.90 5.58
CA PHE A 75 -8.27 10.29 6.05
C PHE A 75 -9.29 11.24 5.39
N GLY A 76 -10.28 10.71 4.66
CA GLY A 76 -11.30 11.52 3.98
C GLY A 76 -10.74 12.34 2.82
N MET A 77 -9.56 12.00 2.30
CA MET A 77 -8.96 12.63 1.14
C MET A 77 -9.51 11.97 -0.12
N VAL A 78 -10.34 12.71 -0.86
CA VAL A 78 -10.77 12.27 -2.18
C VAL A 78 -9.61 12.51 -3.15
N THR A 79 -9.02 11.43 -3.66
CA THR A 79 -8.20 11.51 -4.86
C THR A 79 -9.14 11.71 -6.04
N CYS A 80 -9.35 12.96 -6.47
CA CYS A 80 -9.91 13.21 -7.79
C CYS A 80 -8.86 12.78 -8.83
N PRO A 81 -9.12 11.76 -9.67
CA PRO A 81 -8.25 11.44 -10.78
C PRO A 81 -8.41 12.55 -11.83
N GLY A 82 -7.59 13.59 -11.73
CA GLY A 82 -7.62 14.74 -12.66
C GLY A 82 -7.69 16.13 -12.02
N CYS A 83 -7.47 16.28 -10.70
CA CYS A 83 -7.20 17.62 -10.18
C CYS A 83 -5.80 18.07 -10.63
N ASP A 84 -5.74 18.76 -11.77
CA ASP A 84 -4.67 19.68 -12.10
C ASP A 84 -4.45 20.62 -10.91
N ILE A 85 -3.34 20.43 -10.21
CA ILE A 85 -2.85 21.40 -9.23
C ILE A 85 -2.24 22.52 -10.09
N HIS A 86 -3.05 23.54 -10.36
CA HIS A 86 -2.62 24.78 -11.00
C HIS A 86 -1.80 25.66 -10.06
#